data_AF-A0A1I2R6A4-F1
#
_entry.id   AF-A0A1I2R6A4-F1
#
_cell.length_a   1.000
_cell.length_b   1.000
_cell.length_c   1.000
_cell.angle_alpha   90.00
_cell.angle_beta   90.00
_cell.angle_gamma   90.00
#
_symmetry.space_group_name_H-M   'P 1'
#
loop_
_entity.id
_entity.type
_entity.pdbx_description
1 polymer ?
#
loop_
_entity_poly.entity_id
_entity_poly.type
_entity_poly.pdbx_seq_one_letter_code
_entity_poly.pdbx_strand_id
1 'polypeptide(L)'
;MNIYRLEMFKKRYLMGAIIAIEILLDVLELLNVIHVENGVDTIYSFWQMLSWIFIVGYCIWDYYGYFYLCNDTMLLLSPRSKYEILKKKGVIYFEFMMLYFMLGLVRYLALNQFSMSLKMKICGIYFISKIVAVISFLLLLIFLLQLIKNIDNKFLALLTLLIIGGVIVGLEAYFLCANITSNSDITWIIGVVDGKKEINSYACILPISFINENEGNVVESFYIITVYANILIGFVSYVLSKIMYKTKKYNYVAL
;
A
#
# COMPACT_ATOMS: atom_id res chain seq x y z
N MET A 1 13.97 -14.62 -21.58
CA MET A 1 13.56 -13.23 -21.29
C MET A 1 13.50 -13.01 -19.78
N ASN A 2 14.20 -12.02 -19.24
CA ASN A 2 14.13 -11.71 -17.80
C ASN A 2 12.88 -10.87 -17.51
N ILE A 3 11.81 -11.52 -17.03
CA ILE A 3 10.53 -10.88 -16.70
C ILE A 3 10.70 -9.71 -15.75
N TYR A 4 11.59 -9.84 -14.76
CA TYR A 4 11.83 -8.78 -13.78
C TYR A 4 12.38 -7.52 -14.45
N ARG A 5 13.39 -7.67 -15.32
CA ARG A 5 13.99 -6.54 -16.04
C ARG A 5 13.00 -5.85 -16.98
N LEU A 6 12.14 -6.61 -17.65
CA LEU A 6 11.12 -6.06 -18.54
C LEU A 6 10.06 -5.25 -17.76
N GLU A 7 9.59 -5.80 -16.64
CA GLU A 7 8.60 -5.13 -15.80
C GLU A 7 9.15 -3.88 -15.11
N MET A 8 10.39 -3.94 -14.62
CA MET A 8 11.11 -2.76 -14.12
C MET A 8 11.23 -1.67 -15.19
N PHE A 9 11.57 -2.06 -16.43
CA PHE A 9 11.72 -1.11 -17.53
C PHE A 9 10.42 -0.37 -17.86
N LYS A 10 9.27 -1.06 -17.85
CA LYS A 10 7.96 -0.43 -18.10
C LYS A 10 7.61 0.61 -17.02
N LYS A 11 8.00 0.34 -15.78
CA LYS A 11 7.55 1.08 -14.60
C LYS A 11 8.49 2.23 -14.22
N ARG A 12 9.76 2.18 -14.66
CA ARG A 12 10.84 3.09 -14.24
C ARG A 12 10.51 4.59 -14.37
N TYR A 13 9.76 5.00 -15.39
CA TYR A 13 9.54 6.44 -15.62
C TYR A 13 8.50 7.00 -14.67
N LEU A 14 7.34 6.33 -14.54
CA LEU A 14 6.30 6.72 -13.59
C LEU A 14 6.85 6.66 -12.16
N MET A 15 7.44 5.52 -11.81
CA MET A 15 7.98 5.26 -10.48
C MET A 15 9.15 6.19 -10.15
N GLY A 16 10.06 6.40 -11.11
CA GLY A 16 11.18 7.33 -10.96
C GLY A 16 10.74 8.78 -10.80
N ALA A 17 9.70 9.21 -11.50
CA ALA A 17 9.15 10.56 -11.35
C ALA A 17 8.57 10.78 -9.94
N ILE A 18 7.80 9.83 -9.41
CA ILE A 18 7.23 9.92 -8.05
C ILE A 18 8.35 10.00 -7.01
N ILE A 19 9.36 9.12 -7.11
CA ILE A 19 10.52 9.13 -6.20
C ILE A 19 11.30 10.44 -6.32
N ALA A 20 11.49 10.97 -7.52
CA ALA A 20 12.23 12.22 -7.71
C ALA A 20 11.51 13.42 -7.08
N ILE A 21 10.18 13.47 -7.18
CA ILE A 21 9.38 14.52 -6.53
C ILE A 21 9.43 14.37 -5.00
N GLU A 22 9.38 13.13 -4.49
CA GLU A 22 9.53 12.85 -3.06
C GLU A 22 10.85 13.39 -2.50
N ILE A 23 11.96 13.05 -3.16
CA ILE A 23 13.29 13.53 -2.77
C ILE A 23 13.38 15.04 -2.88
N LEU A 24 12.75 15.66 -3.90
CA LEU A 24 12.73 17.10 -4.05
C LEU A 24 12.00 17.76 -2.87
N LEU A 25 10.84 17.25 -2.47
CA LEU A 25 10.10 17.76 -1.32
C LEU A 25 10.87 17.61 -0.02
N ASP A 26 11.56 16.48 0.17
CA ASP A 26 12.44 16.26 1.32
C ASP A 26 13.58 17.28 1.38
N VAL A 27 14.20 17.58 0.24
CA VAL A 27 15.28 18.58 0.15
C VAL A 27 14.75 20.00 0.40
N LEU A 28 13.58 20.35 -0.15
CA LEU A 28 12.99 21.67 0.05
C LEU A 28 12.61 21.91 1.52
N GLU A 29 12.14 20.88 2.21
CA GLU A 29 11.86 20.91 3.64
C GLU A 29 13.15 21.10 4.47
N LEU A 30 14.21 20.33 4.17
CA LEU A 30 15.52 20.49 4.83
C LEU A 30 16.13 21.89 4.64
N LEU A 31 15.82 22.56 3.53
CA LEU A 31 16.25 23.92 3.24
C LEU A 31 15.34 25.00 3.87
N ASN A 32 14.32 24.61 4.65
CA ASN A 32 13.30 25.49 5.23
C ASN A 32 12.57 26.37 4.19
N VAL A 33 12.45 25.89 2.94
CA VAL A 33 11.77 26.63 1.86
C VAL A 33 10.25 26.46 1.95
N ILE A 34 9.79 25.32 2.44
CA ILE A 34 8.37 25.02 2.66
C ILE A 34 8.03 25.48 4.09
N HIS A 35 7.01 26.31 4.24
CA HIS A 35 6.56 26.79 5.55
C HIS A 35 5.60 25.78 6.17
N VAL A 36 5.98 25.27 7.33
CA VAL A 36 5.15 24.42 8.17
C VAL A 36 4.19 25.30 8.97
N GLU A 37 2.93 25.41 8.53
CA GLU A 37 1.89 26.08 9.31
C GLU A 37 1.42 25.17 10.46
N ASN A 38 1.39 25.69 11.69
CA ASN A 38 0.95 24.97 12.89
C ASN A 38 1.68 23.64 13.20
N GLY A 39 2.86 23.41 12.62
CA GLY A 39 3.61 22.17 12.83
C GLY A 39 3.21 21.00 11.93
N VAL A 40 2.37 21.24 10.91
CA VAL A 40 1.97 20.26 9.89
C VAL A 40 2.38 20.74 8.50
N ASP A 41 3.09 19.91 7.72
CA ASP A 41 3.35 20.19 6.30
C ASP A 41 2.17 19.71 5.45
N THR A 42 1.32 20.65 5.07
CA THR A 42 0.12 20.39 4.27
C THR A 42 0.44 20.01 2.82
N ILE A 43 1.50 20.59 2.24
CA ILE A 43 1.90 20.32 0.86
C ILE A 43 2.41 18.89 0.77
N TYR A 44 3.28 18.50 1.70
CA TYR A 44 3.81 17.14 1.73
C TYR A 44 2.73 16.11 2.08
N SER A 45 1.87 16.39 3.07
CA SER A 45 0.75 15.49 3.42
C SER A 45 -0.18 15.25 2.22
N PHE A 46 -0.49 16.31 1.46
CA PHE A 46 -1.29 16.22 0.24
C PHE A 46 -0.58 15.41 -0.86
N TRP A 47 0.72 15.70 -1.09
CA TRP A 47 1.53 14.95 -2.04
C TRP A 47 1.57 13.46 -1.68
N GLN A 48 1.86 13.12 -0.43
CA GLN A 48 1.92 11.75 0.08
C GLN A 48 0.61 10.98 -0.16
N MET A 49 -0.52 11.63 0.11
CA MET A 49 -1.83 11.03 -0.16
C MET A 49 -2.03 10.79 -1.67
N LEU A 50 -1.75 11.80 -2.49
CA LEU A 50 -1.98 11.76 -3.93
C LEU A 50 -1.08 10.74 -4.63
N SER A 51 0.23 10.79 -4.36
CA SER A 51 1.21 9.85 -4.90
C SER A 51 0.87 8.41 -4.49
N TRP A 52 0.48 8.18 -3.24
CA TRP A 52 0.09 6.85 -2.76
C TRP A 52 -1.15 6.33 -3.50
N ILE A 53 -2.19 7.15 -3.66
CA ILE A 53 -3.37 6.80 -4.47
C ILE A 53 -2.96 6.44 -5.91
N PHE A 54 -2.07 7.22 -6.52
CA PHE A 54 -1.58 6.95 -7.88
C PHE A 54 -0.81 5.63 -7.98
N ILE A 55 0.09 5.34 -7.03
CA ILE A 55 0.87 4.11 -7.00
C ILE A 55 -0.06 2.89 -6.91
N VAL A 56 -1.03 2.96 -6.01
CA VAL A 56 -2.00 1.90 -5.76
C VAL A 56 -2.93 1.71 -6.94
N GLY A 57 -3.49 2.80 -7.48
CA GLY A 57 -4.32 2.78 -8.67
C GLY A 57 -3.58 2.21 -9.88
N TYR A 58 -2.33 2.59 -10.08
CA TYR A 58 -1.48 2.04 -11.14
C TYR A 58 -1.17 0.55 -10.93
N CYS A 59 -0.94 0.11 -9.69
CA CYS A 59 -0.78 -1.32 -9.37
C CYS A 59 -2.03 -2.12 -9.72
N ILE A 60 -3.22 -1.65 -9.31
CA ILE A 60 -4.50 -2.28 -9.63
C ILE A 60 -4.69 -2.34 -11.16
N TRP A 61 -4.43 -1.24 -11.86
CA TRP A 61 -4.57 -1.15 -13.31
C TRP A 61 -3.64 -2.10 -14.06
N ASP A 62 -2.35 -2.17 -13.71
CA ASP A 62 -1.38 -3.09 -14.33
C ASP A 62 -1.77 -4.55 -14.09
N TYR A 63 -2.18 -4.88 -12.87
CA TYR A 63 -2.62 -6.23 -12.52
C TYR A 63 -3.89 -6.65 -13.27
N TYR A 64 -4.87 -5.74 -13.32
CA TYR A 64 -6.11 -5.95 -14.06
C TYR A 64 -5.85 -6.07 -15.56
N GLY A 65 -5.03 -5.18 -16.14
CA GLY A 65 -4.62 -5.25 -17.54
C GLY A 65 -3.91 -6.54 -17.91
N TYR A 66 -3.03 -7.04 -17.03
CA TYR A 66 -2.31 -8.30 -17.24
C TYR A 66 -3.22 -9.53 -17.12
N PHE A 67 -3.92 -9.66 -15.99
CA PHE A 67 -4.63 -10.91 -15.65
C PHE A 67 -6.02 -10.99 -16.29
N TYR A 68 -6.74 -9.86 -16.32
CA TYR A 68 -8.10 -9.80 -16.79
C TYR A 68 -8.15 -9.48 -18.30
N LEU A 69 -7.53 -8.37 -18.73
CA LEU A 69 -7.57 -7.93 -20.15
C LEU A 69 -6.59 -8.67 -21.07
N CYS A 70 -5.56 -9.34 -20.53
CA CYS A 70 -4.52 -10.00 -21.32
C CYS A 70 -3.74 -9.03 -22.24
N ASN A 71 -3.58 -7.76 -21.82
CA ASN A 71 -2.90 -6.73 -22.64
C ASN A 71 -1.38 -6.95 -22.79
N ASP A 72 -0.78 -7.75 -21.90
CA ASP A 72 0.66 -7.95 -21.81
C ASP A 72 1.09 -9.21 -22.59
N THR A 73 0.87 -9.21 -23.91
CA THR A 73 1.02 -10.36 -24.81
C THR A 73 2.39 -11.04 -24.71
N MET A 74 3.49 -10.29 -24.57
CA MET A 74 4.82 -10.88 -24.38
C MET A 74 4.95 -11.69 -23.09
N LEU A 75 4.26 -11.30 -22.02
CA LEU A 75 4.22 -12.07 -20.77
C LEU A 75 3.23 -13.23 -20.84
N LEU A 76 2.24 -13.18 -21.73
CA LEU A 76 1.34 -14.30 -21.99
C LEU A 76 2.04 -15.44 -22.74
N LEU A 77 3.02 -15.11 -23.58
CA LEU A 77 3.85 -16.08 -24.30
C LEU A 77 4.91 -16.76 -23.43
N SER A 78 5.08 -16.32 -22.18
CA SER A 78 6.01 -16.96 -21.24
C SER A 78 5.53 -18.37 -20.87
N PRO A 79 6.42 -19.37 -20.79
CA PRO A 79 6.06 -20.74 -20.39
C PRO A 79 5.67 -20.86 -18.91
N ARG A 80 5.84 -19.78 -18.13
CA ARG A 80 5.45 -19.73 -16.70
C ARG A 80 3.95 -19.51 -16.54
N SER A 81 3.41 -20.02 -15.44
CA SER A 81 2.02 -19.77 -15.10
C SER A 81 1.74 -18.27 -14.87
N LYS A 82 0.55 -17.82 -15.24
CA LYS A 82 0.14 -16.42 -15.02
C LYS A 82 0.17 -16.03 -13.54
N TYR A 83 -0.11 -16.98 -12.66
CA TYR A 83 -0.04 -16.78 -11.21
C TYR A 83 1.39 -16.53 -10.73
N GLU A 84 2.39 -17.22 -11.27
CA GLU A 84 3.80 -16.92 -10.98
C GLU A 84 4.24 -15.56 -11.52
N ILE A 85 3.70 -15.14 -12.66
CA ILE A 85 4.00 -13.83 -13.24
C ILE A 85 3.38 -12.72 -12.38
N LEU A 86 2.15 -12.88 -11.89
CA LEU A 86 1.54 -11.97 -10.91
C LEU A 86 2.38 -11.84 -9.64
N LYS A 87 2.91 -12.95 -9.11
CA LYS A 87 3.83 -12.90 -7.96
C LYS A 87 5.09 -12.09 -8.26
N LYS A 88 5.69 -12.29 -9.43
CA LYS A 88 6.89 -11.52 -9.86
C LYS A 88 6.60 -10.03 -10.05
N LYS A 89 5.45 -9.68 -10.64
CA LYS A 89 4.98 -8.29 -10.70
C LYS A 89 4.82 -7.73 -9.28
N GLY A 90 4.31 -8.53 -8.34
CA GLY A 90 4.12 -8.15 -6.95
C GLY A 90 5.41 -7.84 -6.21
N VAL A 91 6.47 -8.62 -6.45
CA VAL A 91 7.80 -8.32 -5.88
C VAL A 91 8.30 -6.93 -6.30
N ILE A 92 8.11 -6.56 -7.57
CA ILE A 92 8.51 -5.24 -8.08
C ILE A 92 7.70 -4.11 -7.43
N TYR A 93 6.38 -4.28 -7.31
CA TYR A 93 5.54 -3.30 -6.63
C TYR A 93 5.85 -3.20 -5.14
N PHE A 94 6.16 -4.32 -4.49
CA PHE A 94 6.61 -4.35 -3.10
C PHE A 94 7.89 -3.55 -2.93
N GLU A 95 8.93 -3.83 -3.73
CA GLU A 95 10.20 -3.09 -3.69
C GLU A 95 9.98 -1.59 -3.88
N PHE A 96 9.15 -1.21 -4.86
CA PHE A 96 8.84 0.19 -5.12
C PHE A 96 8.08 0.87 -3.98
N MET A 97 7.00 0.25 -3.48
CA MET A 97 6.20 0.80 -2.38
C MET A 97 7.00 0.90 -1.09
N MET A 98 7.90 -0.05 -0.83
CA MET A 98 8.80 -0.01 0.32
C MET A 98 9.86 1.07 0.19
N LEU A 99 10.44 1.26 -1.01
CA LEU A 99 11.39 2.34 -1.23
C LEU A 99 10.72 3.71 -1.06
N TYR A 100 9.53 3.89 -1.63
CA TYR A 100 8.75 5.12 -1.46
C TYR A 100 8.44 5.39 0.02
N PHE A 101 8.02 4.36 0.77
CA PHE A 101 7.79 4.48 2.21
C PHE A 101 9.05 4.82 3.00
N MET A 102 10.20 4.24 2.65
CA MET A 102 11.47 4.50 3.35
C MET A 102 11.89 5.96 3.24
N LEU A 103 11.66 6.62 2.10
CA LEU A 103 11.93 8.05 1.94
C LEU A 103 11.09 8.88 2.92
N GLY A 104 9.77 8.63 2.95
CA GLY A 104 8.88 9.33 3.88
C GLY A 104 9.17 9.02 5.36
N LEU A 105 9.62 7.80 5.68
CA LEU A 105 10.04 7.44 7.04
C LEU A 105 11.31 8.19 7.47
N VAL A 106 12.28 8.35 6.56
CA VAL A 106 13.51 9.11 6.84
C VAL A 106 13.17 10.57 7.16
N ARG A 107 12.26 11.19 6.38
CA ARG A 107 11.76 12.53 6.66
C ARG A 107 11.06 12.62 8.01
N TYR A 108 10.11 11.72 8.30
CA TYR A 108 9.40 11.69 9.59
C TYR A 108 10.35 11.59 10.79
N LEU A 109 11.41 10.78 10.67
CA LEU A 109 12.45 10.64 11.69
C LEU A 109 13.39 11.84 11.77
N ALA A 110 13.55 12.61 10.69
CA ALA A 110 14.36 13.83 10.66
C ALA A 110 13.63 15.00 11.32
N LEU A 111 12.34 15.15 11.05
CA LEU A 111 11.49 16.22 11.61
C LEU A 111 11.27 16.08 13.12
N ASN A 112 11.17 14.85 13.61
CA ASN A 112 10.94 14.57 15.02
C ASN A 112 12.26 14.42 15.81
N GLN A 113 12.39 15.19 16.89
CA GLN A 113 13.55 15.19 17.80
C GLN A 113 13.55 14.01 18.78
N PHE A 114 13.30 12.79 18.29
CA PHE A 114 13.33 11.59 19.12
C PHE A 114 14.77 11.23 19.54
N SER A 115 14.92 10.59 20.70
CA SER A 115 16.19 9.95 21.09
C SER A 115 16.54 8.79 20.13
N MET A 116 17.82 8.48 19.95
CA MET A 116 18.26 7.45 19.00
C MET A 116 17.64 6.06 19.29
N SER A 117 17.47 5.70 20.57
CA SER A 117 16.83 4.45 20.97
C SER A 117 15.35 4.40 20.59
N LEU A 118 14.63 5.52 20.73
CA LEU A 118 13.23 5.63 20.34
C LEU A 118 13.07 5.64 18.81
N LYS A 119 13.96 6.33 18.08
CA LYS A 119 13.98 6.30 16.59
C LYS A 119 14.08 4.87 16.06
N MET A 120 14.96 4.04 16.65
CA MET A 120 15.14 2.65 16.23
C MET A 120 13.89 1.79 16.50
N LYS A 121 13.23 1.98 17.65
CA LYS A 121 11.98 1.28 17.97
C LYS A 121 10.86 1.66 17.01
N ILE A 122 10.65 2.96 16.82
CA ILE A 122 9.66 3.51 15.88
C ILE A 122 9.94 2.97 14.48
N CYS A 123 11.18 3.06 14.00
CA CYS A 123 11.56 2.55 12.69
C CYS A 123 11.21 1.06 12.53
N GLY A 124 11.55 0.22 13.51
CA GLY A 124 11.26 -1.22 13.45
C GLY A 124 9.77 -1.52 13.36
N ILE A 125 8.97 -0.87 14.20
CA ILE A 125 7.52 -1.07 14.26
C ILE A 125 6.84 -0.61 12.97
N TYR A 126 7.16 0.61 12.52
CA TYR A 126 6.58 1.19 11.30
C TYR A 126 6.98 0.39 10.06
N PHE A 127 8.23 -0.07 9.99
CA PHE A 127 8.73 -0.87 8.87
C PHE A 127 8.04 -2.24 8.79
N ILE A 128 7.90 -2.95 9.91
CA ILE A 128 7.19 -4.24 9.95
C ILE A 128 5.72 -4.03 9.58
N SER A 129 5.05 -3.03 10.17
CA SER A 129 3.67 -2.70 9.84
C SER A 129 3.48 -2.47 8.35
N LYS A 130 4.36 -1.67 7.73
CA LYS A 130 4.29 -1.38 6.30
C LYS A 130 4.53 -2.60 5.42
N ILE A 131 5.52 -3.45 5.74
CA ILE A 131 5.80 -4.69 5.00
C ILE A 131 4.55 -5.55 4.96
N VAL A 132 3.94 -5.77 6.13
CA VAL A 132 2.78 -6.63 6.27
C VAL A 132 1.59 -6.06 5.48
N ALA A 133 1.38 -4.75 5.56
CA ALA A 133 0.29 -4.05 4.88
C ALA A 133 0.42 -4.08 3.33
N VAL A 134 1.64 -3.90 2.80
CA VAL A 134 1.87 -4.01 1.35
C VAL A 134 1.70 -5.46 0.86
N ILE A 135 2.21 -6.44 1.62
CA ILE A 135 2.06 -7.86 1.27
C ILE A 135 0.58 -8.27 1.32
N SER A 136 -0.17 -7.87 2.36
CA SER A 136 -1.60 -8.17 2.48
C SER A 136 -2.39 -7.59 1.32
N PHE A 137 -2.13 -6.34 0.94
CA PHE A 137 -2.73 -5.70 -0.23
C PHE A 137 -2.45 -6.47 -1.54
N LEU A 138 -1.19 -6.83 -1.80
CA LEU A 138 -0.84 -7.55 -3.03
C LEU A 138 -1.51 -8.94 -3.10
N LEU A 139 -1.61 -9.63 -1.97
CA LEU A 139 -2.29 -10.92 -1.88
C LEU A 139 -3.81 -10.78 -2.07
N LEU A 140 -4.41 -9.77 -1.45
CA LEU A 140 -5.82 -9.42 -1.62
C LEU A 140 -6.13 -9.09 -3.07
N LEU A 141 -5.30 -8.27 -3.73
CA LEU A 141 -5.47 -7.91 -5.13
C LEU A 141 -5.47 -9.14 -6.05
N ILE A 142 -4.54 -10.08 -5.84
CA ILE A 142 -4.50 -11.33 -6.60
C ILE A 142 -5.78 -12.14 -6.41
N PHE A 143 -6.27 -12.25 -5.18
CA PHE A 143 -7.52 -12.94 -4.86
C PHE A 143 -8.72 -12.30 -5.58
N LEU A 144 -8.87 -10.98 -5.47
CA LEU A 144 -9.99 -10.26 -6.07
C LEU A 144 -10.00 -10.38 -7.60
N LEU A 145 -8.83 -10.33 -8.25
CA LEU A 145 -8.71 -10.53 -9.70
C LEU A 145 -9.20 -11.92 -10.13
N GLN A 146 -8.96 -12.94 -9.30
CA GLN A 146 -9.45 -14.28 -9.56
C GLN A 146 -10.97 -14.40 -9.37
N LEU A 147 -11.57 -13.63 -8.47
CA LEU A 147 -13.02 -13.57 -8.29
C LEU A 147 -13.72 -12.95 -9.49
N ILE A 148 -13.24 -11.80 -9.97
CA ILE A 148 -13.90 -11.05 -11.04
C ILE A 148 -13.68 -11.67 -12.43
N LYS A 149 -12.79 -12.65 -12.58
CA LYS A 149 -12.39 -13.18 -13.90
C LYS A 149 -13.55 -13.79 -14.69
N ASN A 150 -14.63 -14.19 -14.01
CA ASN A 150 -15.82 -14.78 -14.63
C ASN A 150 -16.87 -13.74 -15.06
N ILE A 151 -16.63 -12.45 -14.82
CA ILE A 151 -17.50 -11.37 -15.29
C ILE A 151 -17.05 -11.03 -16.70
N ASP A 152 -17.92 -11.13 -17.70
CA ASP A 152 -17.53 -10.88 -19.11
C ASP A 152 -17.35 -9.40 -19.44
N ASN A 153 -18.13 -8.53 -18.79
CA ASN A 153 -18.05 -7.09 -19.02
C ASN A 153 -16.84 -6.49 -18.30
N LYS A 154 -15.89 -5.97 -19.10
CA LYS A 154 -14.63 -5.38 -18.64
C LYS A 154 -14.86 -4.29 -17.59
N PHE A 155 -15.73 -3.32 -17.89
CA PHE A 155 -16.03 -2.21 -16.98
C PHE A 155 -16.69 -2.71 -15.70
N LEU A 156 -17.67 -3.62 -15.80
CA LEU A 156 -18.36 -4.18 -14.63
C LEU A 156 -17.40 -4.96 -13.72
N ALA A 157 -16.47 -5.72 -14.31
CA ALA A 157 -15.45 -6.45 -13.57
C ALA A 157 -14.51 -5.51 -12.80
N LEU A 158 -14.07 -4.42 -13.43
CA LEU A 158 -13.25 -3.40 -12.77
C LEU A 158 -14.02 -2.70 -11.64
N LEU A 159 -15.28 -2.33 -11.88
CA LEU A 159 -16.11 -1.69 -10.88
C LEU A 159 -16.36 -2.64 -9.68
N THR A 160 -16.58 -3.93 -9.95
CA THR A 160 -16.75 -4.96 -8.91
C THR A 160 -15.46 -5.17 -8.12
N LEU A 161 -14.30 -5.16 -8.78
CA LEU A 161 -12.99 -5.22 -8.12
C LEU A 161 -12.81 -4.08 -7.12
N LEU A 162 -13.10 -2.85 -7.55
CA LEU A 162 -12.95 -1.65 -6.75
C LEU A 162 -13.94 -1.62 -5.58
N ILE A 163 -15.20 -2.01 -5.80
CA ILE A 163 -16.22 -2.05 -4.74
C ILE A 163 -15.86 -3.12 -3.70
N ILE A 164 -15.60 -4.36 -4.11
CA ILE A 164 -15.30 -5.43 -3.14
C ILE A 164 -14.01 -5.13 -2.40
N GLY A 165 -12.96 -4.68 -3.10
CA GLY A 165 -11.71 -4.27 -2.48
C GLY A 165 -11.90 -3.12 -1.50
N GLY A 166 -12.64 -2.08 -1.89
CA GLY A 166 -12.96 -0.94 -1.06
C GLY A 166 -13.77 -1.30 0.19
N VAL A 167 -14.75 -2.21 0.07
CA VAL A 167 -15.53 -2.69 1.22
C VAL A 167 -14.67 -3.47 2.20
N ILE A 168 -13.80 -4.39 1.72
CA ILE A 168 -12.92 -5.18 2.60
C ILE A 168 -11.97 -4.25 3.37
N VAL A 169 -11.30 -3.34 2.66
CA VAL A 169 -10.34 -2.40 3.26
C VAL A 169 -11.04 -1.38 4.17
N GLY A 170 -12.24 -0.91 3.79
CA GLY A 170 -13.04 0.00 4.59
C GLY A 170 -13.54 -0.64 5.89
N LEU A 171 -13.95 -1.91 5.85
CA LEU A 171 -14.31 -2.66 7.06
C LEU A 171 -13.11 -2.87 7.96
N GLU A 172 -11.96 -3.24 7.41
CA GLU A 172 -10.71 -3.36 8.18
C GLU A 172 -10.38 -2.04 8.88
N ALA A 173 -10.38 -0.93 8.14
CA ALA A 173 -10.14 0.41 8.68
C ALA A 173 -11.13 0.77 9.79
N TYR A 174 -12.42 0.50 9.58
CA TYR A 174 -13.45 0.76 10.58
C TYR A 174 -13.21 -0.04 11.87
N PHE A 175 -12.93 -1.34 11.78
CA PHE A 175 -12.66 -2.17 12.96
C PHE A 175 -11.40 -1.73 13.70
N LEU A 176 -10.36 -1.34 12.97
CA LEU A 176 -9.14 -0.78 13.55
C LEU A 176 -9.46 0.49 14.33
N CYS A 177 -10.13 1.45 13.70
CA CYS A 177 -10.50 2.72 14.32
C CYS A 177 -11.43 2.52 15.52
N ALA A 178 -12.46 1.68 15.41
CA ALA A 178 -13.41 1.43 16.50
C ALA A 178 -12.75 0.80 17.74
N ASN A 179 -11.84 -0.15 17.55
CA ASN A 179 -11.08 -0.77 18.65
C ASN A 179 -10.12 0.22 19.32
N ILE A 180 -9.65 1.21 18.58
CA ILE A 180 -8.72 2.23 19.04
C ILE A 180 -9.44 3.32 19.84
N THR A 181 -10.52 3.88 19.28
CA THR A 181 -11.28 4.98 19.89
C THR A 181 -12.05 4.55 21.13
N SER A 182 -12.36 3.26 21.26
CA SER A 182 -13.02 2.73 22.46
C SER A 182 -12.09 2.60 23.67
N ASN A 183 -10.77 2.61 23.44
CA ASN A 183 -9.76 2.38 24.47
C ASN A 183 -8.91 3.62 24.80
N SER A 184 -9.15 4.76 24.14
CA SER A 184 -8.32 5.97 24.28
C SER A 184 -8.98 7.23 23.71
N ASP A 185 -8.64 8.41 24.25
CA ASP A 185 -9.03 9.74 23.74
C ASP A 185 -8.25 10.10 22.46
N ILE A 186 -8.41 9.28 21.42
CA ILE A 186 -7.69 9.43 20.16
C ILE A 186 -8.66 9.75 19.05
N THR A 187 -8.29 10.74 18.25
CA THR A 187 -9.01 11.07 17.02
C THR A 187 -8.26 10.49 15.83
N TRP A 188 -8.98 10.17 14.75
CA TRP A 188 -8.41 9.55 13.55
C TRP A 188 -8.94 10.18 12.29
N ILE A 189 -8.12 10.17 11.24
CA ILE A 189 -8.43 10.70 9.90
C ILE A 189 -7.95 9.70 8.85
N ILE A 190 -8.70 9.55 7.75
CA ILE A 190 -8.23 8.82 6.58
C ILE A 190 -7.28 9.73 5.81
N GLY A 191 -6.01 9.33 5.71
CA GLY A 191 -4.97 10.15 5.09
C GLY A 191 -3.61 9.89 5.69
N VAL A 192 -2.62 10.60 5.15
CA VAL A 192 -1.28 10.73 5.73
C VAL A 192 -1.16 12.16 6.21
N VAL A 193 -0.80 12.34 7.48
CA VAL A 193 -0.53 13.65 8.06
C VAL A 193 0.91 13.66 8.53
N ASP A 194 1.66 14.69 8.12
CA ASP A 194 3.05 14.90 8.49
C ASP A 194 3.15 16.02 9.54
N GLY A 195 2.98 15.63 10.80
CA GLY A 195 3.12 16.52 11.95
C GLY A 195 3.70 15.80 13.17
N LYS A 196 3.97 16.57 14.23
CA LYS A 196 4.72 16.10 15.42
C LYS A 196 3.92 15.19 16.35
N LYS A 197 2.59 15.15 16.25
CA LYS A 197 1.70 14.42 17.17
C LYS A 197 0.86 13.35 16.47
N GLU A 198 1.11 13.14 15.18
CA GLU A 198 0.36 12.20 14.35
C GLU A 198 1.12 10.90 14.11
N ILE A 199 0.37 9.80 14.11
CA ILE A 199 0.86 8.45 13.90
C ILE A 199 0.19 7.89 12.66
N ASN A 200 0.96 7.67 11.60
CA ASN A 200 0.47 7.10 10.35
C ASN A 200 0.51 5.57 10.40
N SER A 201 -0.64 4.94 10.15
CA SER A 201 -0.80 3.49 10.02
C SER A 201 -1.56 3.15 8.72
N TYR A 202 -1.68 1.85 8.44
CA TYR A 202 -2.27 1.37 7.19
C TYR A 202 -3.17 0.15 7.41
N ALA A 203 -4.41 0.24 6.94
CA ALA A 203 -5.32 -0.90 6.76
C ALA A 203 -5.16 -1.41 5.32
N CYS A 204 -4.41 -2.51 5.14
CA CYS A 204 -3.81 -2.94 3.86
C CYS A 204 -3.00 -1.83 3.18
N ILE A 205 -3.70 -0.99 2.43
CA ILE A 205 -3.11 0.09 1.64
C ILE A 205 -3.73 1.44 1.98
N LEU A 206 -4.84 1.48 2.72
CA LEU A 206 -5.50 2.71 3.10
C LEU A 206 -4.72 3.38 4.23
N PRO A 207 -4.21 4.61 4.03
CA PRO A 207 -3.54 5.35 5.08
C PRO A 207 -4.55 5.86 6.11
N ILE A 208 -4.21 5.68 7.39
CA ILE A 208 -5.00 6.15 8.54
C ILE A 208 -4.04 6.88 9.48
N SER A 209 -4.31 8.15 9.76
CA SER A 209 -3.57 8.95 10.74
C SER A 209 -4.33 8.97 12.05
N PHE A 210 -3.63 8.66 13.14
CA PHE A 210 -4.13 8.81 14.51
C PHE A 210 -3.48 10.03 15.15
N ILE A 211 -4.28 10.90 15.76
CA ILE A 211 -3.83 12.11 16.45
C ILE A 211 -3.93 11.82 17.94
N ASN A 212 -2.79 11.86 18.62
CA ASN A 212 -2.72 11.62 20.06
C ASN A 212 -2.02 12.79 20.76
N GLU A 213 -2.67 13.39 21.74
CA GLU A 213 -2.11 14.49 22.53
C GLU A 213 -1.08 14.01 23.57
N ASN A 214 -1.14 12.73 23.97
CA ASN A 214 -0.29 12.13 25.00
C ASN A 214 0.75 11.18 24.36
N GLU A 215 1.93 11.72 24.06
CA GLU A 215 3.06 11.01 23.47
C GLU A 215 3.55 9.83 24.33
N GLY A 216 3.70 8.64 23.74
CA GLY A 216 4.56 7.56 24.28
C GLY A 216 3.95 6.16 24.36
N ASN A 217 2.82 5.96 25.04
CA ASN A 217 2.34 4.59 25.40
C ASN A 217 1.33 3.96 24.44
N VAL A 218 0.89 4.72 23.44
CA VAL A 218 -0.18 4.32 22.52
C VAL A 218 0.39 3.74 21.22
N VAL A 219 1.67 3.98 20.93
CA VAL A 219 2.27 3.61 19.65
C VAL A 219 2.29 2.09 19.45
N GLU A 220 2.80 1.32 20.42
CA GLU A 220 3.09 -0.11 20.20
C GLU A 220 1.83 -0.97 20.03
N SER A 221 0.81 -0.80 20.87
CA SER A 221 -0.43 -1.59 20.80
C SER A 221 -1.20 -1.36 19.50
N PHE A 222 -1.17 -0.14 18.98
CA PHE A 222 -1.87 0.25 17.75
C PHE A 222 -1.23 -0.42 16.53
N TYR A 223 0.10 -0.41 16.48
CA TYR A 223 0.82 -1.09 15.42
C TYR A 223 0.65 -2.61 15.47
N ILE A 224 0.58 -3.19 16.67
CA ILE A 224 0.36 -4.63 16.82
C ILE A 224 -1.01 -5.03 16.25
N ILE A 225 -2.08 -4.30 16.60
CA ILE A 225 -3.43 -4.60 16.10
C ILE A 225 -3.49 -4.46 14.58
N THR A 226 -2.92 -3.39 14.03
CA THR A 226 -2.89 -3.16 12.57
C THR A 226 -2.07 -4.22 11.83
N VAL A 227 -0.95 -4.67 12.41
CA VAL A 227 -0.17 -5.80 11.88
C VAL A 227 -1.02 -7.08 11.85
N TYR A 228 -1.70 -7.42 12.95
CA TYR A 228 -2.52 -8.63 13.00
C TYR A 228 -3.69 -8.62 12.01
N ALA A 229 -4.38 -7.49 11.87
CA ALA A 229 -5.46 -7.33 10.91
C ALA A 229 -4.97 -7.57 9.47
N ASN A 230 -3.84 -6.97 9.11
CA ASN A 230 -3.22 -7.15 7.81
C ASN A 230 -2.74 -8.59 7.57
N ILE A 231 -2.13 -9.23 8.57
CA ILE A 231 -1.74 -10.65 8.48
C ILE A 231 -2.96 -11.52 8.19
N LEU A 232 -4.07 -11.28 8.90
CA LEU A 232 -5.31 -12.05 8.72
C LEU A 232 -5.81 -11.94 7.28
N ILE A 233 -5.96 -10.72 6.76
CA ILE A 233 -6.44 -10.49 5.39
C ILE A 233 -5.48 -11.08 4.36
N GLY A 234 -4.17 -10.86 4.52
CA GLY A 234 -3.16 -11.41 3.63
C GLY A 234 -3.17 -12.94 3.60
N PHE A 235 -3.25 -13.57 4.77
CA PHE A 235 -3.29 -15.03 4.90
C PHE A 235 -4.54 -15.63 4.28
N VAL A 236 -5.73 -15.10 4.61
CA VAL A 236 -7.00 -15.58 4.03
C VAL A 236 -6.99 -15.41 2.51
N SER A 237 -6.57 -14.25 2.01
CA SER A 237 -6.48 -13.97 0.58
C SER A 237 -5.53 -14.93 -0.14
N TYR A 238 -4.39 -15.25 0.47
CA TYR A 238 -3.44 -16.22 -0.08
C TYR A 238 -4.02 -17.63 -0.15
N VAL A 239 -4.64 -18.10 0.92
CA VAL A 239 -5.24 -19.45 0.98
C VAL A 239 -6.35 -19.58 -0.06
N LEU A 240 -7.27 -18.62 -0.10
CA LEU A 240 -8.37 -18.62 -1.07
C LEU A 240 -7.87 -18.54 -2.51
N SER A 241 -6.89 -17.66 -2.79
CA SER A 241 -6.25 -17.59 -4.11
C SER A 241 -5.64 -18.92 -4.55
N LYS A 242 -4.97 -19.61 -3.62
CA LYS A 242 -4.32 -20.90 -3.91
C LYS A 242 -5.35 -21.99 -4.19
N ILE A 243 -6.47 -21.99 -3.47
CA ILE A 243 -7.59 -22.93 -3.71
C ILE A 243 -8.21 -22.64 -5.07
N MET A 244 -8.60 -21.39 -5.35
CA MET A 244 -9.22 -20.99 -6.60
C MET A 244 -8.34 -21.29 -7.81
N TYR A 245 -7.03 -21.04 -7.70
CA TYR A 245 -6.09 -21.35 -8.77
C TYR A 245 -6.01 -22.85 -9.11
N LYS A 246 -6.21 -23.73 -8.13
CA LYS A 246 -6.22 -25.18 -8.37
C LYS A 246 -7.55 -25.69 -8.90
N THR A 247 -8.67 -25.07 -8.53
CA THR A 247 -10.01 -25.57 -8.82
C THR A 247 -10.63 -24.96 -10.08
N LYS A 248 -10.29 -23.72 -10.43
CA LYS A 248 -10.85 -23.02 -11.59
C LYS A 248 -9.91 -23.08 -12.79
N LYS A 249 -10.47 -23.47 -13.95
CA LYS A 249 -9.84 -23.21 -15.25
C LYS A 249 -10.21 -21.79 -15.67
N TYR A 250 -9.22 -20.91 -15.74
CA TYR A 250 -9.44 -19.56 -16.22
C TYR A 250 -9.29 -19.51 -17.74
N ASN A 251 -10.33 -19.04 -18.44
CA ASN A 251 -10.21 -18.74 -19.85
C ASN A 251 -9.41 -17.45 -20.03
N TYR A 252 -8.36 -17.57 -20.82
CA TYR A 252 -7.33 -16.55 -20.98
C TYR A 252 -7.29 -15.95 -22.39
N VAL A 253 -8.19 -16.39 -23.25
CA VAL A 253 -8.43 -15.82 -24.58
C VAL A 253 -9.24 -14.55 -24.37
N ALA A 254 -8.77 -13.43 -24.92
CA ALA A 254 -9.55 -12.20 -24.93
C ALA A 254 -10.80 -12.41 -25.80
N LEU A 255 -11.99 -12.26 -25.20
CA LEU A 255 -13.21 -11.95 -25.93
C LEU A 255 -13.20 -10.47 -26.33
#